data_AF-A0A9E0DWC3-F1
#
_entry.id   AF-A0A9E0DWC3-F1
#
_cell.length_a   1.000
_cell.length_b   1.000
_cell.length_c   1.000
_cell.angle_alpha   90.00
_cell.angle_beta   90.00
_cell.angle_gamma   90.00
#
_symmetry.space_group_name_H-M   'P 1'
#
loop_
_entity.id
_entity.type
_entity.pdbx_description
1 polymer ?
#
loop_
_entity_poly.entity_id
_entity_poly.type
_entity_poly.pdbx_seq_one_letter_code
_entity_poly.pdbx_strand_id
1 'polypeptide(L)'
;MYALEHYGELDQEYRKRQMRKWRTFVAMCSLTAASLLGCVGFKVGETMTTKSSYEGYIKEAANSPEQSEREKYYTDAIKIDPRRGEAYHNLLQLCIRGADGSENDFDREETARLTSVLGYKGSGNRTNESYFEGNKEEYDEFAFQMGLAYFYSYEGGEKSGKSMSQTWFEKAAESESLDKDKKELSKRFASIAAYYASLDSVDESGYSTTSYGDYWIDLVSLTDGDLTSVVNPETALVMYKELVYRIDENALDFKRAGVTKGELLGELEETKKTLETTSFASTNANQTDINEQKKQEILNNISSAKEHVQVAFESRGTGGDADAE
;
A
#
# COMPACT_ATOMS: atom_id res chain seq x y z
N MET A 1 5.43 39.78 84.78
CA MET A 1 6.61 39.17 84.13
C MET A 1 6.15 38.53 82.82
N TYR A 2 6.11 39.31 81.74
CA TYR A 2 5.92 38.82 80.35
C TYR A 2 6.57 39.84 79.39
N ALA A 3 6.56 41.12 79.78
CA ALA A 3 7.23 42.21 79.06
C ALA A 3 8.75 42.36 79.34
N LEU A 4 9.36 41.50 80.15
CA LEU A 4 10.81 41.56 80.47
C LEU A 4 11.62 40.41 79.86
N GLU A 5 10.99 39.37 79.31
CA GLU A 5 11.69 38.31 78.54
C GLU A 5 11.80 38.63 77.04
N HIS A 6 11.13 39.68 76.56
CA HIS A 6 11.09 40.05 75.14
C HIS A 6 11.54 41.50 74.85
N TYR A 7 12.51 42.02 75.60
CA TYR A 7 13.05 43.38 75.36
C TYR A 7 13.86 43.50 74.05
N GLY A 8 14.30 42.37 73.47
CA GLY A 8 14.97 42.32 72.16
C GLY A 8 14.03 42.42 70.94
N GLU A 9 12.72 42.38 71.14
CA GLU A 9 11.73 42.39 70.04
C GLU A 9 11.20 43.78 69.67
N LEU A 10 11.63 44.82 70.39
CA LEU A 10 11.38 46.23 70.09
C LEU A 10 12.60 46.96 69.49
N ASP A 11 13.67 46.24 69.16
CA ASP A 11 14.83 46.81 68.49
C ASP A 11 14.59 46.91 66.97
N GLN A 12 14.83 48.09 66.39
CA GLN A 12 14.59 48.34 64.96
C GLN A 12 15.37 47.37 64.07
N GLU A 13 16.52 46.87 64.53
CA GLU A 13 17.33 45.90 63.82
C GLU A 13 16.67 44.53 63.69
N TYR A 14 16.00 44.06 64.75
CA TYR A 14 15.28 42.78 64.74
C TYR A 14 14.10 42.82 63.76
N ARG A 15 13.29 43.89 63.79
CA ARG A 15 12.19 44.11 62.83
C ARG A 15 12.68 44.21 61.39
N LYS A 16 13.82 44.89 61.14
CA LYS A 16 14.42 44.97 59.79
C LYS A 16 14.88 43.60 59.28
N ARG A 17 15.48 42.77 60.14
CA ARG A 17 15.89 41.39 59.78
C ARG A 17 14.67 40.51 59.50
N GLN A 18 13.62 40.60 60.32
CA GLN A 18 12.39 39.82 60.13
C GLN A 18 11.63 40.27 58.87
N MET A 19 11.56 41.57 58.58
CA MET A 19 10.98 42.10 57.33
C MET A 19 11.77 41.67 56.09
N ARG A 20 13.10 41.57 56.17
CA ARG A 20 13.90 40.96 55.09
C ARG A 20 13.53 39.50 54.88
N LYS A 21 13.51 38.70 55.95
CA LYS A 21 13.13 37.28 55.91
C LYS A 21 11.72 37.09 55.31
N TRP A 22 10.77 37.91 55.73
CA TRP A 22 9.40 37.92 55.20
C TRP A 22 9.35 38.28 53.71
N ARG A 23 10.06 39.34 53.29
CA ARG A 23 10.14 39.73 51.87
C ARG A 23 10.77 38.64 51.01
N THR A 24 11.85 38.01 51.46
CA THR A 24 12.44 36.86 50.75
C THR A 24 11.49 35.67 50.71
N PHE A 25 10.75 35.40 51.79
CA PHE A 25 9.76 34.32 51.81
C PHE A 25 8.63 34.59 50.80
N VAL A 26 8.06 35.79 50.79
CA VAL A 26 7.02 36.19 49.82
C VAL A 26 7.55 36.13 48.40
N ALA A 27 8.76 36.64 48.14
CA ALA A 27 9.38 36.58 46.81
C ALA A 27 9.57 35.15 46.32
N MET A 28 10.00 34.23 47.20
CA MET A 28 10.12 32.80 46.87
C MET A 28 8.76 32.15 46.61
N CYS A 29 7.74 32.44 47.42
CA CYS A 29 6.38 31.95 47.19
C CYS A 29 5.80 32.45 45.85
N SER A 30 6.03 33.73 45.51
CA SER A 30 5.62 34.30 44.22
C SER A 30 6.36 33.66 43.06
N LEU A 31 7.68 33.42 43.18
CA LEU A 31 8.47 32.76 42.15
C LEU A 31 8.02 31.30 41.93
N THR A 32 7.71 30.58 43.00
CA THR A 32 7.17 29.21 42.93
C THR A 32 5.81 29.19 42.25
N ALA A 33 4.90 30.11 42.60
CA ALA A 33 3.59 30.22 41.96
C ALA A 33 3.70 30.55 40.46
N ALA A 34 4.58 31.50 40.10
CA ALA A 34 4.85 31.84 38.70
C ALA A 34 5.45 30.66 37.93
N SER A 35 6.35 29.89 38.54
CA SER A 35 6.97 28.70 37.94
C SER A 35 5.95 27.59 37.73
N LEU A 36 5.04 27.35 38.69
CA LEU A 36 3.94 26.40 38.54
C LEU A 36 2.99 26.78 37.39
N LEU A 37 2.60 28.05 37.30
CA LEU A 37 1.77 28.56 36.20
C LEU A 37 2.49 28.42 34.85
N GLY A 38 3.80 28.72 34.82
CA GLY A 38 4.65 28.49 33.66
C GLY A 38 4.67 27.03 33.22
N CYS A 39 4.91 26.09 34.14
CA CYS A 39 4.90 24.65 33.85
C CYS A 39 3.56 24.16 33.28
N VAL A 40 2.43 24.64 33.82
CA VAL A 40 1.10 24.30 33.28
C VAL A 40 0.93 24.86 31.87
N GLY A 41 1.32 26.12 31.64
CA GLY A 41 1.28 26.75 30.32
C GLY A 41 2.13 26.01 29.28
N PHE A 42 3.37 25.66 29.64
CA PHE A 42 4.26 24.87 28.78
C PHE A 42 3.69 23.48 28.49
N LYS A 43 3.14 22.80 29.50
CA LYS A 43 2.52 21.47 29.33
C LYS A 43 1.29 21.53 28.40
N VAL A 44 0.47 22.58 28.51
CA VAL A 44 -0.68 22.78 27.61
C VAL A 44 -0.20 23.09 26.19
N GLY A 45 0.79 23.98 26.02
CA GLY A 45 1.37 24.30 24.72
C GLY A 45 2.03 23.10 24.04
N GLU A 46 2.78 22.29 24.80
CA GLU A 46 3.38 21.04 24.36
C GLU A 46 2.30 20.02 23.95
N THR A 47 1.23 19.87 24.73
CA THR A 47 0.10 18.98 24.39
C THR A 47 -0.61 19.42 23.11
N MET A 48 -0.79 20.73 22.90
CA MET A 48 -1.42 21.25 21.68
C MET A 48 -0.52 21.07 20.46
N THR A 49 0.77 21.37 20.60
CA THR A 49 1.77 21.21 19.53
C THR A 49 1.96 19.74 19.15
N THR A 50 1.95 18.83 20.12
CA THR A 50 2.07 17.39 19.86
C THR A 50 0.82 16.85 19.18
N LYS A 51 -0.39 17.29 19.56
CA LYS A 51 -1.65 16.87 18.91
C LYS A 51 -1.79 17.34 17.46
N SER A 52 -1.18 18.47 17.10
CA SER A 52 -1.13 18.97 15.72
C SER A 52 0.19 18.61 15.02
N SER A 53 0.98 17.70 15.58
CA SER A 53 2.20 17.20 14.94
C SER A 53 1.88 15.99 14.07
N TYR A 54 2.79 15.64 13.17
CA TYR A 54 2.68 14.41 12.37
C TYR A 54 2.41 13.18 13.25
N GLU A 55 3.21 12.99 14.30
CA GLU A 55 3.07 11.88 15.26
C GLU A 55 1.73 11.92 16.01
N GLY A 56 1.25 13.13 16.32
CA GLY A 56 -0.06 13.33 16.91
C GLY A 56 -1.16 12.78 16.02
N TYR A 57 -1.15 13.16 14.74
CA TYR A 57 -2.14 12.70 13.78
C TYR A 57 -2.08 11.20 13.49
N ILE A 58 -0.88 10.62 13.35
CA ILE A 58 -0.73 9.16 13.22
C ILE A 58 -1.37 8.44 14.42
N LYS A 59 -1.10 8.94 15.63
CA LYS A 59 -1.65 8.36 16.86
C LYS A 59 -3.17 8.50 16.93
N GLU A 60 -3.74 9.66 16.58
CA GLU A 60 -5.19 9.85 16.60
C GLU A 60 -5.86 8.95 15.53
N ALA A 61 -5.26 8.81 14.34
CA ALA A 61 -5.74 7.88 13.32
C ALA A 61 -5.82 6.44 13.84
N ALA A 62 -4.76 5.95 14.49
CA ALA A 62 -4.75 4.60 15.06
C ALA A 62 -5.83 4.35 16.13
N ASN A 63 -6.27 5.41 16.82
CA ASN A 63 -7.29 5.32 17.88
C ASN A 63 -8.72 5.59 17.39
N SER A 64 -8.89 6.15 16.19
CA SER A 64 -10.22 6.41 15.62
C SER A 64 -10.88 5.11 15.16
N PRO A 65 -12.18 4.91 15.45
CA PRO A 65 -12.93 3.77 14.95
C PRO A 65 -13.49 3.98 13.54
N GLU A 66 -13.66 5.23 13.10
CA GLU A 66 -14.27 5.56 11.81
C GLU A 66 -13.22 5.76 10.71
N GLN A 67 -13.47 5.19 9.53
CA GLN A 67 -12.60 5.30 8.35
C GLN A 67 -12.37 6.74 7.92
N SER A 68 -13.44 7.54 7.87
CA SER A 68 -13.36 8.96 7.48
C SER A 68 -12.50 9.79 8.44
N GLU A 69 -12.55 9.49 9.74
CA GLU A 69 -11.67 10.13 10.74
C GLU A 69 -10.21 9.73 10.54
N ARG A 70 -9.95 8.43 10.34
CA ARG A 70 -8.61 7.92 10.05
C ARG A 70 -8.00 8.56 8.81
N GLU A 71 -8.76 8.58 7.73
CA GLU A 71 -8.37 9.20 6.46
C GLU A 71 -8.02 10.67 6.67
N LYS A 72 -8.86 11.41 7.40
CA LYS A 72 -8.61 12.82 7.71
C LYS A 72 -7.30 12.99 8.46
N TYR A 73 -7.05 12.18 9.49
CA TYR A 73 -5.83 12.27 10.27
C TYR A 73 -4.57 11.91 9.46
N TYR A 74 -4.60 10.86 8.63
CA TYR A 74 -3.49 10.57 7.73
C TYR A 74 -3.25 11.71 6.73
N THR A 75 -4.33 12.27 6.18
CA THR A 75 -4.26 13.42 5.27
C THR A 75 -3.67 14.65 5.96
N ASP A 76 -4.05 14.91 7.21
CA ASP A 76 -3.50 16.03 7.99
C ASP A 76 -2.03 15.79 8.37
N ALA A 77 -1.63 14.56 8.68
CA ALA A 77 -0.22 14.19 8.87
C ALA A 77 0.62 14.47 7.60
N ILE A 78 0.13 14.06 6.43
CA ILE A 78 0.78 14.30 5.13
C ILE A 78 0.95 15.80 4.86
N LYS A 79 -0.04 16.64 5.22
CA LYS A 79 0.10 18.09 5.05
C LYS A 79 1.18 18.70 5.94
N ILE A 80 1.46 18.10 7.11
CA ILE A 80 2.51 18.56 8.02
C ILE A 80 3.90 18.21 7.48
N ASP A 81 4.08 16.96 7.03
CA ASP A 81 5.34 16.49 6.46
C ASP A 81 5.09 15.52 5.28
N PRO A 82 4.96 16.04 4.05
CA PRO A 82 4.65 15.23 2.88
C PRO A 82 5.83 14.38 2.39
N ARG A 83 6.99 14.40 3.07
CA ARG A 83 8.14 13.55 2.74
C ARG A 83 8.13 12.22 3.50
N ARG A 84 7.33 12.10 4.56
CA ARG A 84 7.24 10.88 5.37
C ARG A 84 6.22 9.90 4.80
N GLY A 85 6.63 8.63 4.63
CA GLY A 85 5.83 7.60 3.97
C GLY A 85 4.72 6.98 4.83
N GLU A 86 4.92 6.87 6.14
CA GLU A 86 4.01 6.16 7.06
C GLU A 86 2.52 6.54 6.88
N ALA A 87 2.19 7.82 6.76
CA ALA A 87 0.81 8.26 6.55
C ALA A 87 0.27 7.86 5.17
N TYR A 88 1.10 7.86 4.12
CA TYR A 88 0.71 7.41 2.79
C TYR A 88 0.45 5.90 2.76
N HIS A 89 1.35 5.10 3.35
CA HIS A 89 1.18 3.66 3.45
C HIS A 89 -0.08 3.30 4.25
N ASN A 90 -0.29 3.95 5.39
CA ASN A 90 -1.47 3.72 6.22
C ASN A 90 -2.76 4.16 5.51
N LEU A 91 -2.72 5.26 4.75
CA LEU A 91 -3.85 5.71 3.95
C LEU A 91 -4.18 4.70 2.83
N LEU A 92 -3.18 4.22 2.10
CA LEU A 92 -3.37 3.18 1.08
C LEU A 92 -3.96 1.90 1.68
N GLN A 93 -3.43 1.44 2.82
CA GLN A 93 -3.98 0.26 3.49
C GLN A 93 -5.42 0.49 3.97
N LEU A 94 -5.75 1.69 4.45
CA LEU A 94 -7.13 2.06 4.80
C LEU A 94 -8.05 2.00 3.58
N CYS A 95 -7.62 2.54 2.43
CA CYS A 95 -8.38 2.46 1.17
C CYS A 95 -8.60 1.02 0.70
N ILE A 96 -7.68 0.10 0.99
CA ILE A 96 -7.80 -1.30 0.57
C ILE A 96 -8.64 -2.11 1.58
N ARG A 97 -8.46 -1.89 2.89
CA ARG A 97 -8.92 -2.81 3.93
C ARG A 97 -10.01 -2.24 4.83
N GLY A 98 -10.36 -0.97 4.67
CA GLY A 98 -11.28 -0.29 5.56
C GLY A 98 -10.73 -0.12 6.97
N ALA A 99 -11.53 0.48 7.86
CA ALA A 99 -11.10 0.75 9.24
C ALA A 99 -10.97 -0.51 10.12
N ASP A 100 -11.78 -1.54 9.84
CA ASP A 100 -11.80 -2.80 10.60
C ASP A 100 -10.91 -3.90 10.01
N GLY A 101 -10.31 -3.66 8.85
CA GLY A 101 -9.41 -4.58 8.17
C GLY A 101 -10.09 -5.70 7.42
N SER A 102 -11.43 -5.69 7.34
CA SER A 102 -12.23 -6.76 6.73
C SER A 102 -12.69 -6.46 5.30
N GLU A 103 -12.55 -5.21 4.87
CA GLU A 103 -12.99 -4.75 3.56
C GLU A 103 -11.94 -5.06 2.47
N ASN A 104 -12.37 -4.99 1.20
CA ASN A 104 -11.50 -5.00 0.04
C ASN A 104 -11.95 -3.93 -0.96
N ASP A 105 -12.28 -2.75 -0.44
CA ASP A 105 -13.10 -1.73 -1.12
C ASP A 105 -12.23 -0.71 -1.88
N PHE A 106 -11.18 -1.20 -2.56
CA PHE A 106 -10.30 -0.33 -3.32
C PHE A 106 -10.98 0.14 -4.62
N ASP A 107 -11.86 1.12 -4.50
CA ASP A 107 -12.77 1.53 -5.56
C ASP A 107 -12.39 2.87 -6.20
N ARG A 108 -13.28 3.39 -7.05
CA ARG A 108 -13.07 4.68 -7.74
C ARG A 108 -13.05 5.86 -6.76
N GLU A 109 -13.84 5.81 -5.69
CA GLU A 109 -13.91 6.92 -4.74
C GLU A 109 -12.68 6.95 -3.83
N GLU A 110 -12.26 5.79 -3.31
CA GLU A 110 -11.02 5.63 -2.53
C GLU A 110 -9.79 6.06 -3.33
N THR A 111 -9.68 5.61 -4.58
CA THR A 111 -8.58 6.00 -5.47
C THR A 111 -8.59 7.50 -5.78
N ALA A 112 -9.76 8.11 -5.98
CA ALA A 112 -9.87 9.55 -6.20
C ALA A 112 -9.42 10.33 -4.97
N ARG A 113 -9.79 9.88 -3.77
CA ARG A 113 -9.36 10.49 -2.49
C ARG A 113 -7.84 10.39 -2.34
N LEU A 114 -7.25 9.21 -2.48
CA LEU A 114 -5.80 9.01 -2.38
C LEU A 114 -5.02 9.82 -3.42
N THR A 115 -5.48 9.82 -4.68
CA THR A 115 -4.85 10.60 -5.77
C THR A 115 -4.94 12.11 -5.49
N SER A 116 -6.04 12.57 -4.88
CA SER A 116 -6.17 13.98 -4.48
C SER A 116 -5.15 14.37 -3.40
N VAL A 117 -4.84 13.46 -2.46
CA VAL A 117 -3.82 13.66 -1.43
C VAL A 117 -2.42 13.71 -2.05
N LEU A 118 -2.11 12.83 -3.00
CA LEU A 118 -0.84 12.85 -3.74
C LEU A 118 -0.66 14.13 -4.57
N GLY A 119 -1.73 14.57 -5.26
CA GLY A 119 -1.72 15.75 -6.13
C GLY A 119 -1.84 17.09 -5.40
N TYR A 120 -2.11 17.10 -4.10
CA TYR A 120 -2.28 18.33 -3.32
C TYR A 120 -0.98 19.13 -3.25
N LYS A 121 -1.06 20.45 -3.48
CA LYS A 121 0.11 21.36 -3.49
C LYS A 121 0.21 22.30 -2.29
N GLY A 122 -0.85 22.38 -1.49
CA GLY A 122 -0.99 23.40 -0.44
C GLY A 122 -0.83 24.81 -1.01
N SER A 123 -0.04 25.64 -0.33
CA SER A 123 0.32 27.00 -0.77
C SER A 123 1.53 27.05 -1.70
N GLY A 124 2.14 25.91 -2.01
CA GLY A 124 3.33 25.79 -2.85
C GLY A 124 3.03 25.41 -4.30
N ASN A 125 4.09 25.17 -5.07
CA ASN A 125 4.01 24.75 -6.49
C ASN A 125 4.28 23.25 -6.72
N ARG A 126 4.77 22.55 -5.68
CA ARG A 126 5.06 21.11 -5.74
C ARG A 126 3.92 20.33 -5.12
N THR A 127 3.61 19.18 -5.70
CA THR A 127 2.65 18.23 -5.14
C THR A 127 3.25 17.54 -3.92
N ASN A 128 2.37 17.01 -3.07
CA ASN A 128 2.69 16.09 -1.99
C ASN A 128 3.53 14.91 -2.50
N GLU A 129 3.13 14.28 -3.61
CA GLU A 129 3.91 13.22 -4.27
C GLU A 129 5.35 13.65 -4.58
N SER A 130 5.55 14.85 -5.12
CA SER A 130 6.89 15.34 -5.43
C SER A 130 7.78 15.54 -4.19
N TYR A 131 7.19 15.84 -3.03
CA TYR A 131 7.96 15.85 -1.78
C TYR A 131 8.25 14.42 -1.31
N PHE A 132 7.28 13.52 -1.45
CA PHE A 132 7.39 12.12 -1.07
C PHE A 132 8.47 11.38 -1.88
N GLU A 133 8.60 11.66 -3.17
CA GLU A 133 9.69 11.17 -4.05
C GLU A 133 11.10 11.50 -3.52
N GLY A 134 11.22 12.52 -2.65
CA GLY A 134 12.47 12.84 -1.97
C GLY A 134 12.88 11.81 -0.91
N ASN A 135 11.98 10.91 -0.51
CA ASN A 135 12.23 9.75 0.33
C ASN A 135 12.07 8.48 -0.50
N LYS A 136 13.14 8.12 -1.21
CA LYS A 136 13.13 7.08 -2.24
C LYS A 136 12.68 5.71 -1.73
N GLU A 137 13.18 5.30 -0.57
CA GLU A 137 12.85 4.00 0.02
C GLU A 137 11.35 3.81 0.22
N GLU A 138 10.72 4.76 0.92
CA GLU A 138 9.29 4.71 1.20
C GLU A 138 8.44 4.97 -0.07
N TYR A 139 8.86 5.88 -0.95
CA TYR A 139 8.11 6.16 -2.18
C TYR A 139 8.11 4.97 -3.14
N ASP A 140 9.25 4.30 -3.30
CA ASP A 140 9.37 3.17 -4.21
C ASP A 140 8.60 1.96 -3.67
N GLU A 141 8.61 1.73 -2.36
CA GLU A 141 7.74 0.72 -1.71
C GLU A 141 6.26 1.09 -1.85
N PHE A 142 5.90 2.37 -1.69
CA PHE A 142 4.53 2.84 -1.89
C PHE A 142 4.08 2.60 -3.32
N ALA A 143 4.92 2.91 -4.32
CA ALA A 143 4.62 2.69 -5.72
C ALA A 143 4.36 1.19 -6.01
N PHE A 144 5.19 0.30 -5.46
CA PHE A 144 4.97 -1.14 -5.58
C PHE A 144 3.61 -1.57 -4.99
N GLN A 145 3.30 -1.13 -3.77
CA GLN A 145 2.03 -1.47 -3.10
C GLN A 145 0.81 -0.87 -3.81
N MET A 146 0.93 0.35 -4.33
CA MET A 146 -0.10 1.03 -5.12
C MET A 146 -0.39 0.28 -6.41
N GLY A 147 0.66 -0.21 -7.09
CA GLY A 147 0.54 -1.09 -8.25
C GLY A 147 -0.24 -2.37 -7.94
N LEU A 148 0.13 -3.07 -6.86
CA LEU A 148 -0.57 -4.29 -6.42
C LEU A 148 -2.04 -4.01 -6.09
N ALA A 149 -2.34 -2.89 -5.43
CA ALA A 149 -3.70 -2.50 -5.10
C ALA A 149 -4.55 -2.29 -6.36
N TYR A 150 -4.03 -1.54 -7.35
CA TYR A 150 -4.71 -1.35 -8.63
C TYR A 150 -4.88 -2.66 -9.40
N PHE A 151 -3.87 -3.54 -9.38
CA PHE A 151 -3.89 -4.76 -10.16
C PHE A 151 -4.86 -5.81 -9.59
N TYR A 152 -4.97 -5.93 -8.26
CA TYR A 152 -5.66 -7.04 -7.61
C TYR A 152 -6.85 -6.68 -6.73
N SER A 153 -6.87 -5.47 -6.17
CA SER A 153 -7.95 -5.04 -5.27
C SER A 153 -8.93 -4.09 -5.95
N TYR A 154 -8.62 -3.56 -7.14
CA TYR A 154 -9.45 -2.51 -7.74
C TYR A 154 -10.80 -2.99 -8.26
N GLU A 155 -11.87 -2.41 -7.73
CA GLU A 155 -13.25 -2.81 -8.06
C GLU A 155 -13.80 -2.16 -9.32
N GLY A 156 -13.18 -1.10 -9.84
CA GLY A 156 -13.66 -0.35 -11.01
C GLY A 156 -13.48 -1.05 -12.37
N GLY A 157 -13.36 -2.38 -12.35
CA GLY A 157 -13.22 -3.27 -13.51
C GLY A 157 -11.78 -3.76 -13.70
N GLU A 158 -11.64 -5.07 -13.93
CA GLU A 158 -10.34 -5.77 -14.02
C GLU A 158 -9.37 -5.09 -14.99
N LYS A 159 -9.83 -4.83 -16.24
CA LYS A 159 -9.00 -4.16 -17.25
C LYS A 159 -8.55 -2.77 -16.83
N SER A 160 -9.45 -2.00 -16.23
CA SER A 160 -9.18 -0.63 -15.80
C SER A 160 -8.17 -0.59 -14.67
N GLY A 161 -8.35 -1.42 -13.64
CA GLY A 161 -7.43 -1.55 -12.52
C GLY A 161 -6.04 -1.97 -12.97
N LYS A 162 -5.95 -3.06 -13.74
CA LYS A 162 -4.66 -3.55 -14.25
C LYS A 162 -3.96 -2.52 -15.14
N SER A 163 -4.69 -1.83 -16.03
CA SER A 163 -4.09 -0.75 -16.82
C SER A 163 -3.56 0.41 -15.94
N MET A 164 -4.31 0.85 -14.93
CA MET A 164 -3.86 1.92 -14.03
C MET A 164 -2.66 1.52 -13.16
N SER A 165 -2.49 0.23 -12.88
CA SER A 165 -1.34 -0.25 -12.12
C SER A 165 0.00 -0.06 -12.86
N GLN A 166 -0.02 0.04 -14.19
CA GLN A 166 1.18 0.10 -15.03
C GLN A 166 2.15 1.18 -14.57
N THR A 167 1.69 2.43 -14.49
CA THR A 167 2.55 3.57 -14.11
C THR A 167 3.17 3.42 -12.72
N TRP A 168 2.46 2.78 -11.79
CA TRP A 168 2.96 2.52 -10.45
C TRP A 168 4.05 1.45 -10.44
N PHE A 169 3.85 0.38 -11.19
CA PHE A 169 4.87 -0.65 -11.36
C PHE A 169 6.07 -0.17 -12.17
N GLU A 170 5.90 0.71 -13.16
CA GLU A 170 7.02 1.34 -13.88
C GLU A 170 7.89 2.17 -12.92
N LYS A 171 7.28 2.97 -12.04
CA LYS A 171 8.00 3.70 -10.98
C LYS A 171 8.79 2.75 -10.07
N ALA A 172 8.16 1.67 -9.59
CA ALA A 172 8.83 0.67 -8.76
C ALA A 172 9.93 -0.10 -9.53
N ALA A 173 9.74 -0.37 -10.81
CA ALA A 173 10.71 -1.04 -11.68
C ALA A 173 11.96 -0.20 -11.95
N GLU A 174 11.86 1.12 -11.86
CA GLU A 174 12.99 2.07 -11.95
C GLU A 174 13.69 2.31 -10.60
N SER A 175 13.15 1.76 -9.51
CA SER A 175 13.66 1.96 -8.15
C SER A 175 15.15 1.65 -7.97
N GLU A 176 15.83 2.46 -7.17
CA GLU A 176 17.20 2.19 -6.71
C GLU A 176 17.24 1.64 -5.27
N SER A 177 16.13 1.69 -4.54
CA SER A 177 16.03 1.28 -3.13
C SER A 177 15.30 -0.06 -2.90
N LEU A 178 14.45 -0.50 -3.83
CA LEU A 178 13.78 -1.80 -3.71
C LEU A 178 14.77 -2.95 -3.86
N ASP A 179 14.46 -4.05 -3.15
CA ASP A 179 15.13 -5.33 -3.35
C ASP A 179 15.07 -5.74 -4.82
N LYS A 180 16.14 -6.40 -5.29
CA LYS A 180 16.27 -6.81 -6.69
C LYS A 180 15.07 -7.62 -7.17
N ASP A 181 14.54 -8.50 -6.32
CA ASP A 181 13.43 -9.38 -6.69
C ASP A 181 12.12 -8.61 -6.80
N LYS A 182 11.84 -7.66 -5.89
CA LYS A 182 10.68 -6.74 -6.01
C LYS A 182 10.79 -5.85 -7.25
N LYS A 183 11.98 -5.36 -7.57
CA LYS A 183 12.22 -4.56 -8.78
C LYS A 183 11.95 -5.37 -10.05
N GLU A 184 12.43 -6.61 -10.10
CA GLU A 184 12.20 -7.49 -11.23
C GLU A 184 10.72 -7.87 -11.34
N LEU A 185 10.08 -8.17 -10.21
CA LEU A 185 8.65 -8.42 -10.15
C LEU A 185 7.82 -7.22 -10.64
N SER A 186 8.23 -6.00 -10.28
CA SER A 186 7.59 -4.77 -10.76
C SER A 186 7.67 -4.64 -12.28
N LYS A 187 8.78 -5.02 -12.91
CA LYS A 187 8.88 -5.04 -14.39
C LYS A 187 7.88 -6.02 -15.00
N ARG A 188 7.80 -7.24 -14.45
CA ARG A 188 6.87 -8.28 -14.91
C ARG A 188 5.42 -7.80 -14.81
N PHE A 189 5.06 -7.17 -13.69
CA PHE A 189 3.76 -6.54 -13.51
C PHE A 189 3.50 -5.39 -14.46
N ALA A 190 4.48 -4.51 -14.70
CA ALA A 190 4.35 -3.41 -15.65
C ALA A 190 4.09 -3.92 -17.08
N SER A 191 4.81 -4.97 -17.52
CA SER A 191 4.60 -5.60 -18.83
C SER A 191 3.18 -6.16 -18.97
N ILE A 192 2.70 -6.88 -17.95
CA ILE A 192 1.34 -7.43 -17.95
C ILE A 192 0.30 -6.31 -17.91
N ALA A 193 0.50 -5.29 -17.09
CA ALA A 193 -0.39 -4.14 -17.02
C ALA A 193 -0.49 -3.39 -18.37
N ALA A 194 0.62 -3.29 -19.11
CA ALA A 194 0.66 -2.71 -20.45
C ALA A 194 -0.20 -3.49 -21.45
N TYR A 195 -0.26 -4.83 -21.33
CA TYR A 195 -1.18 -5.66 -22.12
C TYR A 195 -2.65 -5.27 -21.91
N TYR A 196 -3.05 -4.95 -20.67
CA TYR A 196 -4.40 -4.46 -20.39
C TYR A 196 -4.67 -3.06 -20.91
N ALA A 197 -3.65 -2.20 -20.95
CA ALA A 197 -3.76 -0.90 -21.59
C ALA A 197 -3.93 -1.03 -23.12
N SER A 198 -3.31 -2.05 -23.74
CA SER A 198 -3.29 -2.25 -25.20
C SER A 198 -4.34 -3.21 -25.74
N LEU A 199 -5.08 -3.94 -24.88
CA LEU A 199 -6.02 -5.01 -25.24
C LEU A 199 -7.11 -4.64 -26.28
N ASP A 200 -7.50 -3.35 -26.40
CA ASP A 200 -8.45 -2.87 -27.43
C ASP A 200 -7.77 -1.96 -28.48
N SER A 201 -6.44 -1.82 -28.43
CA SER A 201 -5.72 -0.92 -29.32
C SER A 201 -5.42 -1.60 -30.64
N VAL A 202 -6.18 -1.19 -31.64
CA VAL A 202 -6.05 -1.60 -33.03
C VAL A 202 -5.23 -0.54 -33.75
N ASP A 203 -4.23 -0.94 -34.54
CA ASP A 203 -3.47 0.00 -35.36
C ASP A 203 -4.33 0.60 -36.49
N GLU A 204 -3.78 1.57 -37.22
CA GLU A 204 -4.46 2.22 -38.36
C GLU A 204 -4.90 1.24 -39.46
N SER A 205 -4.35 0.02 -39.47
CA SER A 205 -4.66 -1.03 -40.43
C SER A 205 -5.71 -2.04 -39.95
N GLY A 206 -6.22 -1.91 -38.72
CA GLY A 206 -7.21 -2.82 -38.19
C GLY A 206 -6.63 -4.05 -37.49
N TYR A 207 -5.31 -4.15 -37.34
CA TYR A 207 -4.66 -5.26 -36.64
C TYR A 207 -4.44 -4.93 -35.16
N SER A 208 -4.63 -5.92 -34.29
CA SER A 208 -4.24 -5.80 -32.88
C SER A 208 -2.74 -5.50 -32.81
N THR A 209 -2.38 -4.46 -32.06
CA THR A 209 -0.98 -4.11 -31.82
C THR A 209 -0.29 -5.04 -30.80
N THR A 210 -1.06 -5.93 -30.18
CA THR A 210 -0.59 -6.74 -29.06
C THR A 210 -0.24 -8.16 -29.49
N SER A 211 1.01 -8.56 -29.25
CA SER A 211 1.52 -9.91 -29.51
C SER A 211 1.17 -10.83 -28.35
N TYR A 212 0.22 -11.75 -28.55
CA TYR A 212 -0.09 -12.80 -27.57
C TYR A 212 1.11 -13.70 -27.24
N GLY A 213 2.12 -13.76 -28.11
CA GLY A 213 3.37 -14.47 -27.83
C GLY A 213 4.25 -13.73 -26.82
N ASP A 214 4.38 -12.41 -26.95
CA ASP A 214 5.10 -11.59 -25.97
C ASP A 214 4.35 -11.58 -24.63
N TYR A 215 3.02 -11.47 -24.69
CA TYR A 215 2.18 -11.58 -23.50
C TYR A 215 2.34 -12.92 -22.78
N TRP A 216 2.44 -14.03 -23.52
CA TRP A 216 2.71 -15.34 -22.94
C TRP A 216 4.04 -15.38 -22.19
N ILE A 217 5.11 -14.84 -22.79
CA ILE A 217 6.44 -14.78 -22.17
C ILE A 217 6.38 -13.98 -20.86
N ASP A 218 5.75 -12.81 -20.88
CA ASP A 218 5.60 -11.96 -19.71
C ASP A 218 4.74 -12.64 -18.62
N LEU A 219 3.66 -13.32 -19.01
CA LEU A 219 2.77 -14.03 -18.11
C LEU A 219 3.45 -15.21 -17.41
N VAL A 220 4.24 -16.02 -18.14
CA VAL A 220 5.03 -17.12 -17.54
C VAL A 220 6.09 -16.56 -16.61
N SER A 221 6.74 -15.45 -17.02
CA SER A 221 7.72 -14.79 -16.17
C SER A 221 7.12 -14.32 -14.84
N LEU A 222 5.84 -13.94 -14.80
CA LEU A 222 5.18 -13.46 -13.58
C LEU A 222 5.31 -14.46 -12.43
N THR A 223 5.18 -15.76 -12.71
CA THR A 223 5.19 -16.83 -11.72
C THR A 223 6.52 -17.57 -11.61
N ASP A 224 7.57 -17.08 -12.28
CA ASP A 224 8.90 -17.68 -12.22
C ASP A 224 9.59 -17.41 -10.87
N GLY A 225 10.13 -18.47 -10.27
CA GLY A 225 10.82 -18.46 -8.98
C GLY A 225 9.90 -18.67 -7.76
N ASP A 226 10.47 -18.53 -6.56
CA ASP A 226 9.70 -18.64 -5.31
C ASP A 226 9.03 -17.30 -4.96
N LEU A 227 7.78 -17.13 -5.43
CA LEU A 227 6.99 -15.92 -5.16
C LEU A 227 6.81 -15.62 -3.67
N THR A 228 6.77 -16.65 -2.81
CA THR A 228 6.56 -16.46 -1.38
C THR A 228 7.77 -15.86 -0.67
N SER A 229 8.93 -15.87 -1.33
CA SER A 229 10.14 -15.17 -0.86
C SER A 229 10.17 -13.69 -1.23
N VAL A 230 9.34 -13.26 -2.20
CA VAL A 230 9.32 -11.89 -2.74
C VAL A 230 8.11 -11.11 -2.25
N VAL A 231 6.95 -11.77 -2.20
CA VAL A 231 5.67 -11.19 -1.79
C VAL A 231 4.99 -12.04 -0.72
N ASN A 232 4.00 -11.46 -0.06
CA ASN A 232 3.19 -12.21 0.89
C ASN A 232 2.41 -13.36 0.19
N PRO A 233 2.02 -14.41 0.93
CA PRO A 233 1.30 -15.55 0.38
C PRO A 233 0.03 -15.17 -0.38
N GLU A 234 -0.68 -14.14 0.06
CA GLU A 234 -1.89 -13.65 -0.57
C GLU A 234 -1.60 -13.19 -2.00
N THR A 235 -0.58 -12.36 -2.19
CA THR A 235 -0.19 -11.83 -3.51
C THR A 235 0.31 -12.94 -4.41
N ALA A 236 1.13 -13.86 -3.89
CA ALA A 236 1.61 -15.02 -4.66
C ALA A 236 0.44 -15.87 -5.20
N LEU A 237 -0.59 -16.12 -4.38
CA LEU A 237 -1.78 -16.84 -4.82
C LEU A 237 -2.53 -16.11 -5.91
N VAL A 238 -2.65 -14.77 -5.85
CA VAL A 238 -3.32 -14.03 -6.93
C VAL A 238 -2.50 -14.04 -8.22
N MET A 239 -1.17 -14.07 -8.15
CA MET A 239 -0.31 -14.24 -9.32
C MET A 239 -0.50 -15.61 -9.99
N TYR A 240 -0.53 -16.71 -9.22
CA TYR A 240 -0.83 -18.03 -9.77
C TYR A 240 -2.25 -18.09 -10.36
N LYS A 241 -3.22 -17.47 -9.69
CA LYS A 241 -4.59 -17.35 -10.20
C LYS A 241 -4.61 -16.64 -11.55
N GLU A 242 -3.83 -15.57 -11.70
CA GLU A 242 -3.73 -14.80 -12.95
C GLU A 242 -3.21 -15.66 -14.11
N LEU A 243 -2.09 -16.37 -13.92
CA LEU A 243 -1.55 -17.27 -14.94
C LEU A 243 -2.60 -18.30 -15.38
N VAL A 244 -3.21 -18.99 -14.43
CA VAL A 244 -4.20 -20.04 -14.69
C VAL A 244 -5.41 -19.47 -15.43
N TYR A 245 -5.95 -18.35 -14.97
CA TYR A 245 -7.10 -17.70 -15.59
C TYR A 245 -6.79 -17.26 -17.03
N ARG A 246 -5.58 -16.76 -17.30
CA ARG A 246 -5.22 -16.30 -18.63
C ARG A 246 -4.99 -17.44 -19.61
N ILE A 247 -4.42 -18.56 -19.15
CA ILE A 247 -4.36 -19.79 -19.94
C ILE A 247 -5.77 -20.29 -20.27
N ASP A 248 -6.67 -20.28 -19.29
CA ASP A 248 -8.06 -20.72 -19.45
C ASP A 248 -8.80 -19.90 -20.53
N GLU A 249 -8.77 -18.58 -20.42
CA GLU A 249 -9.49 -17.66 -21.30
C GLU A 249 -8.89 -17.53 -22.70
N ASN A 250 -7.56 -17.61 -22.83
CA ASN A 250 -6.85 -17.22 -24.06
C ASN A 250 -6.15 -18.38 -24.76
N ALA A 251 -6.49 -19.64 -24.44
CA ALA A 251 -5.83 -20.82 -25.01
C ALA A 251 -5.78 -20.82 -26.56
N LEU A 252 -6.83 -20.33 -27.22
CA LEU A 252 -6.89 -20.23 -28.69
C LEU A 252 -5.97 -19.13 -29.24
N ASP A 253 -5.85 -18.00 -28.56
CA ASP A 253 -5.02 -16.89 -29.00
C ASP A 253 -3.54 -17.17 -28.75
N PHE A 254 -3.20 -17.84 -27.63
CA PHE A 254 -1.86 -18.39 -27.41
C PHE A 254 -1.48 -19.42 -28.48
N LYS A 255 -2.40 -20.33 -28.83
CA LYS A 255 -2.20 -21.26 -29.96
C LYS A 255 -1.91 -20.52 -31.27
N ARG A 256 -2.69 -19.48 -31.59
CA ARG A 256 -2.49 -18.66 -32.81
C ARG A 256 -1.16 -17.91 -32.79
N ALA A 257 -0.68 -17.53 -31.61
CA ALA A 257 0.63 -16.91 -31.41
C ALA A 257 1.81 -17.91 -31.45
N GLY A 258 1.54 -19.20 -31.62
CA GLY A 258 2.57 -20.25 -31.74
C GLY A 258 2.95 -20.92 -30.42
N VAL A 259 2.30 -20.57 -29.30
CA VAL A 259 2.47 -21.30 -28.03
C VAL A 259 1.90 -22.70 -28.20
N THR A 260 2.65 -23.71 -27.79
CA THR A 260 2.28 -25.11 -27.94
C THR A 260 1.36 -25.59 -26.82
N LYS A 261 0.60 -26.66 -27.10
CA LYS A 261 -0.19 -27.37 -26.08
C LYS A 261 0.68 -27.81 -24.90
N GLY A 262 1.91 -28.23 -25.19
CA GLY A 262 2.86 -28.70 -24.18
C GLY A 262 3.29 -27.58 -23.22
N GLU A 263 3.55 -26.38 -23.73
CA GLU A 263 3.89 -25.21 -22.91
C GLU A 263 2.74 -24.82 -21.98
N LEU A 264 1.53 -24.65 -22.52
CA LEU A 264 0.35 -24.29 -21.71
C LEU A 264 0.06 -25.33 -20.61
N LEU A 265 0.06 -26.62 -20.96
CA LEU A 265 -0.18 -27.69 -19.99
C LEU A 265 0.97 -27.84 -18.99
N GLY A 266 2.21 -27.56 -19.41
CA GLY A 266 3.40 -27.59 -18.58
C GLY A 266 3.32 -26.55 -17.47
N GLU A 267 3.00 -25.30 -17.80
CA GLU A 267 2.85 -24.22 -16.82
C GLU A 267 1.71 -24.48 -15.83
N LEU A 268 0.59 -25.02 -16.30
CA LEU A 268 -0.51 -25.45 -15.42
C LEU A 268 -0.09 -26.57 -14.45
N GLU A 269 0.77 -27.49 -14.88
CA GLU A 269 1.26 -28.57 -14.03
C GLU A 269 2.32 -28.10 -13.03
N GLU A 270 3.27 -27.24 -13.44
CA GLU A 270 4.25 -26.67 -12.52
C GLU A 270 3.57 -25.77 -11.47
N THR A 271 2.57 -24.99 -11.88
CA THR A 271 1.75 -24.19 -10.96
C THR A 271 1.03 -25.09 -9.96
N LYS A 272 0.37 -26.17 -10.44
CA LYS A 272 -0.31 -27.14 -9.57
C LYS A 272 0.65 -27.72 -8.53
N LYS A 273 1.81 -28.21 -8.96
CA LYS A 273 2.85 -28.79 -8.10
C LYS A 273 3.33 -27.77 -7.07
N THR A 274 3.54 -26.52 -7.47
CA THR A 274 3.97 -25.45 -6.57
C THR A 274 2.91 -25.17 -5.50
N LEU A 275 1.64 -25.06 -5.89
CA LEU A 275 0.52 -24.89 -4.97
C LEU A 275 0.40 -26.05 -3.97
N GLU A 276 0.58 -27.29 -4.42
CA GLU A 276 0.50 -28.48 -3.57
C GLU A 276 1.67 -28.61 -2.59
N THR A 277 2.86 -28.13 -2.95
CA THR A 277 4.11 -28.32 -2.18
C THR A 277 4.52 -27.10 -1.33
N THR A 278 3.98 -25.92 -1.63
CA THR A 278 4.31 -24.68 -0.92
C THR A 278 3.27 -24.38 0.17
N SER A 279 3.75 -23.87 1.31
CA SER A 279 2.88 -23.38 2.38
C SER A 279 2.56 -21.91 2.17
N PHE A 280 1.27 -21.55 2.15
CA PHE A 280 0.78 -20.18 2.03
C PHE A 280 0.27 -19.63 3.36
N ALA A 281 0.93 -20.01 4.45
CA ALA A 281 0.56 -19.57 5.79
C ALA A 281 0.86 -18.08 6.00
N SER A 282 -0.09 -17.38 6.60
CA SER A 282 0.02 -15.98 7.00
C SER A 282 0.27 -15.89 8.50
N THR A 283 0.74 -14.73 8.99
CA THR A 283 0.90 -14.50 10.43
C THR A 283 -0.43 -14.52 11.17
N ASN A 284 -1.54 -14.30 10.46
CA ASN A 284 -2.90 -14.43 10.96
C ASN A 284 -3.49 -15.80 10.57
N ALA A 285 -4.01 -16.54 11.56
CA ALA A 285 -4.60 -17.86 11.35
C ALA A 285 -5.84 -17.82 10.43
N ASN A 286 -6.73 -16.83 10.62
CA ASN A 286 -7.90 -16.67 9.75
C ASN A 286 -7.48 -16.40 8.30
N GLN A 287 -6.41 -15.62 8.11
CA GLN A 287 -5.88 -15.34 6.79
C GLN A 287 -5.24 -16.58 6.15
N THR A 288 -4.62 -17.44 6.96
CA THR A 288 -4.10 -18.74 6.50
C THR A 288 -5.23 -19.63 5.96
N ASP A 289 -6.38 -19.68 6.65
CA ASP A 289 -7.53 -20.45 6.19
C ASP A 289 -8.09 -19.90 4.86
N ILE A 290 -8.14 -18.57 4.70
CA ILE A 290 -8.54 -17.90 3.45
C ILE A 290 -7.55 -18.25 2.32
N ASN A 291 -6.25 -18.25 2.61
CA ASN A 291 -5.22 -18.57 1.63
C ASN A 291 -5.34 -20.04 1.16
N GLU A 292 -5.64 -20.97 2.07
CA GLU A 292 -5.87 -22.37 1.70
C GLU A 292 -7.13 -22.51 0.85
N GLN A 293 -8.22 -21.78 1.15
CA GLN A 293 -9.41 -21.76 0.30
C GLN A 293 -9.11 -21.24 -1.12
N LYS A 294 -8.37 -20.13 -1.25
CA LYS A 294 -7.93 -19.59 -2.54
C LYS A 294 -7.05 -20.57 -3.30
N LYS A 295 -6.12 -21.25 -2.62
CA LYS A 295 -5.30 -22.30 -3.21
C LYS A 295 -6.16 -23.42 -3.80
N GLN A 296 -7.17 -23.90 -3.06
CA GLN A 296 -8.07 -24.94 -3.58
C GLN A 296 -8.90 -24.46 -4.77
N GLU A 297 -9.34 -23.19 -4.77
CA GLU A 297 -10.00 -22.57 -5.93
C GLU A 297 -9.10 -22.61 -7.17
N ILE A 298 -7.83 -22.20 -7.04
CA ILE A 298 -6.88 -22.19 -8.15
C ILE A 298 -6.62 -23.62 -8.67
N LEU A 299 -6.47 -24.60 -7.77
CA LEU A 299 -6.31 -26.02 -8.14
C LEU A 299 -7.51 -26.54 -8.95
N ASN A 300 -8.73 -26.12 -8.61
CA ASN A 300 -9.92 -26.46 -9.39
C ASN A 300 -9.89 -25.76 -10.76
N ASN A 301 -9.54 -24.48 -10.82
CA ASN A 301 -9.45 -23.72 -12.07
C ASN A 301 -8.38 -24.28 -13.02
N ILE A 302 -7.28 -24.84 -12.50
CA ILE A 302 -6.27 -25.55 -13.30
C ILE A 302 -6.89 -26.72 -14.07
N SER A 303 -7.84 -27.43 -13.46
CA SER A 303 -8.51 -28.55 -14.12
C SER A 303 -9.34 -28.09 -15.32
N SER A 304 -10.09 -27.00 -15.16
CA SER A 304 -10.84 -26.36 -16.24
C SER A 304 -9.93 -25.83 -17.35
N ALA A 305 -8.85 -25.13 -16.98
CA ALA A 305 -7.86 -24.60 -17.92
C ALA A 305 -7.24 -25.69 -18.79
N LYS A 306 -6.95 -26.87 -18.22
CA LYS A 306 -6.44 -28.02 -18.98
C LYS A 306 -7.46 -28.51 -20.01
N GLU A 307 -8.74 -28.55 -19.68
CA GLU A 307 -9.80 -28.96 -20.61
C GLU A 307 -9.95 -27.95 -21.75
N HIS A 308 -9.97 -26.64 -21.46
CA HIS A 308 -10.05 -25.61 -22.49
C HIS A 308 -8.82 -25.60 -23.39
N VAL A 309 -7.60 -25.79 -22.86
CA VAL A 309 -6.39 -25.99 -23.66
C VAL A 309 -6.52 -27.22 -24.55
N GLN A 310 -7.07 -28.32 -24.04
CA GLN A 310 -7.29 -29.51 -24.84
C GLN A 310 -8.26 -29.25 -26.01
N VAL A 311 -9.40 -28.64 -25.75
CA VAL A 311 -10.41 -28.27 -26.75
C VAL A 311 -9.83 -27.30 -27.80
N ALA A 312 -9.05 -26.30 -27.37
CA ALA A 312 -8.42 -25.32 -28.25
C ALA A 312 -7.46 -25.96 -29.25
N PHE A 313 -6.78 -27.05 -28.90
CA PHE A 313 -5.84 -27.75 -29.78
C PHE A 313 -6.45 -28.92 -30.55
N GLU A 314 -7.56 -29.49 -30.09
CA GLU A 314 -8.30 -30.55 -30.79
C GLU A 314 -9.25 -30.01 -31.86
N SER A 315 -9.73 -28.77 -31.69
CA SER A 315 -10.43 -28.04 -32.75
C SER A 315 -9.50 -27.83 -33.95
N ARG A 316 -9.62 -28.70 -34.95
CA ARG A 316 -9.08 -28.48 -36.30
C ARG A 316 -9.70 -27.19 -36.85
N GLY A 317 -8.86 -26.31 -37.42
CA GLY A 317 -9.32 -25.09 -38.06
C GLY A 317 -10.36 -25.41 -39.13
N THR A 318 -11.63 -25.10 -38.86
CA THR A 318 -12.71 -25.08 -39.86
C THR A 318 -12.68 -23.76 -40.61
N GLY A 319 -11.55 -23.45 -41.24
CA GLY A 319 -11.31 -22.18 -41.90
C GLY A 319 -10.38 -22.33 -43.11
N GLY A 320 -10.96 -22.76 -44.24
CA GLY A 320 -10.49 -22.36 -45.57
C GLY A 320 -9.36 -23.16 -46.20
N ASP A 321 -9.56 -24.46 -46.43
CA ASP A 321 -9.06 -25.11 -47.65
C ASP A 321 -10.28 -25.50 -48.48
N ALA A 322 -10.83 -24.50 -49.17
CA ALA A 322 -11.72 -24.70 -50.30
C ALA A 322 -11.21 -23.79 -51.43
N ASP A 323 -11.03 -24.42 -52.58
CA ASP A 323 -10.77 -23.84 -53.90
C ASP A 323 -9.30 -23.57 -54.27
N ALA A 324 -8.64 -24.66 -54.69
CA ALA A 324 -7.77 -24.64 -55.85
C ALA A 324 -7.85 -26.00 -56.58
N GLU A 325 -8.91 -26.17 -57.38
CA GLU A 325 -8.81 -26.92 -58.65
C GLU A 325 -8.35 -25.98 -59.77
#